data_AF-A0AA41KJC2-F1
#
_entry.id   AF-A0AA41KJC2-F1
#
_cell.length_a   1.000
_cell.length_b   1.000
_cell.length_c   1.000
_cell.angle_alpha   90.00
_cell.angle_beta   90.00
_cell.angle_gamma   90.00
#
_symmetry.space_group_name_H-M   'P 1'
#
loop_
_entity.id
_entity.type
_entity.pdbx_description
1 polymer ?
#
loop_
_entity_poly.entity_id
_entity_poly.type
_entity_poly.pdbx_seq_one_letter_code
_entity_poly.pdbx_strand_id
1 'polypeptide(L)'
;MSHTDGPETSHPRIEAALGVVEREIECVEAELTAFRRFRSRVSSVEPASPGSGGVDATGGGASSMLATATKPDAGLRAVRSAYRETVMDVPHFEAEYDDTLEANVAVEFGADLAAQIVDGTRLTPQVYEAVLAASERAQDERETMLPVLERERDSLATVRERLDDCERRAVVLGENARRTVDSTRLSAIDERLADAEAECEAVAARRQRRLHDRSAAALSGIDETSLTQYLYADEAVTCPALADVVACLETVRRQRRYCLK
;
A
#
# COMPACT_ATOMS: atom_id res chain seq x y z
N MET A 1 -0.53 25.28 -34.41
CA MET A 1 0.44 24.40 -33.73
C MET A 1 -0.29 23.10 -33.46
N SER A 2 -0.24 22.16 -34.41
CA SER A 2 -0.87 20.86 -34.27
C SER A 2 0.04 19.98 -33.42
N HIS A 3 -0.39 19.63 -32.21
CA HIS A 3 0.16 18.50 -31.49
C HIS A 3 -0.21 17.25 -32.30
N THR A 4 0.75 16.70 -33.02
CA THR A 4 0.63 15.35 -33.54
C THR A 4 0.74 14.44 -32.32
N ASP A 5 -0.39 13.96 -31.81
CA ASP A 5 -0.37 12.83 -30.88
C ASP A 5 0.41 11.71 -31.58
N GLY A 6 1.50 11.29 -30.95
CA GLY A 6 2.25 10.12 -31.39
C GLY A 6 1.35 8.88 -31.33
N PRO A 7 1.81 7.73 -31.85
CA PRO A 7 1.10 6.48 -31.60
C PRO A 7 0.93 6.31 -30.08
N GLU A 8 -0.33 6.17 -29.65
CA GLU A 8 -0.69 5.94 -28.25
C GLU A 8 -0.05 4.61 -27.81
N THR A 9 0.96 4.69 -26.96
CA THR A 9 1.58 3.53 -26.32
C THR A 9 0.81 3.24 -25.04
N SER A 10 0.47 1.98 -24.81
CA SER A 10 -0.30 1.57 -23.63
C SER A 10 0.39 0.41 -22.95
N HIS A 11 0.61 0.57 -21.64
CA HIS A 11 1.19 -0.45 -20.76
C HIS A 11 0.16 -0.78 -19.69
N PRO A 12 -0.91 -1.53 -20.04
CA PRO A 12 -2.11 -1.62 -19.21
C PRO A 12 -1.85 -2.25 -17.85
N ARG A 13 -0.84 -3.12 -17.73
CA ARG A 13 -0.53 -3.77 -16.45
C ARG A 13 0.25 -2.82 -15.55
N ILE A 14 1.16 -2.01 -16.10
CA ILE A 14 1.84 -0.95 -15.35
C ILE A 14 0.85 0.14 -14.93
N GLU A 15 -0.07 0.53 -15.81
CA GLU A 15 -1.12 1.50 -15.50
C GLU A 15 -2.03 1.01 -14.38
N ALA A 16 -2.49 -0.24 -14.43
CA ALA A 16 -3.25 -0.85 -13.34
C ALA A 16 -2.44 -0.90 -12.04
N ALA A 17 -1.17 -1.33 -12.11
CA ALA A 17 -0.28 -1.38 -10.94
C ALA A 17 -0.03 0.01 -10.32
N LEU A 18 0.09 1.06 -11.13
CA LEU A 18 0.18 2.43 -10.65
C LEU A 18 -1.09 2.82 -9.89
N GLY A 19 -2.27 2.53 -10.44
CA GLY A 19 -3.54 2.79 -9.77
C GLY A 19 -3.72 2.01 -8.46
N VAL A 20 -3.17 0.80 -8.36
CA VAL A 20 -3.11 0.04 -7.09
C VAL A 20 -2.22 0.76 -6.06
N VAL A 21 -0.99 1.11 -6.44
CA VAL A 21 -0.04 1.75 -5.54
C VAL A 21 -0.50 3.14 -5.11
N GLU A 22 -1.11 3.91 -6.00
CA GLU A 22 -1.65 5.24 -5.70
C GLU A 22 -2.80 5.16 -4.70
N ARG A 23 -3.75 4.24 -4.89
CA ARG A 23 -4.81 3.99 -3.90
C ARG A 23 -4.25 3.57 -2.54
N GLU A 24 -3.24 2.69 -2.55
CA GLU A 24 -2.61 2.22 -1.32
C GLU A 24 -1.92 3.36 -0.57
N ILE A 25 -1.19 4.24 -1.28
CA ILE A 25 -0.59 5.45 -0.70
C ILE A 25 -1.67 6.33 -0.06
N GLU A 26 -2.76 6.59 -0.77
CA GLU A 26 -3.88 7.41 -0.26
C GLU A 26 -4.49 6.79 1.01
N CYS A 27 -4.67 5.47 1.06
CA CYS A 27 -5.18 4.76 2.23
C CYS A 27 -4.23 4.91 3.43
N VAL A 28 -2.93 4.66 3.23
CA VAL A 28 -1.90 4.77 4.28
C VAL A 28 -1.78 6.19 4.82
N GLU A 29 -1.83 7.20 3.95
CA GLU A 29 -1.80 8.62 4.37
C GLU A 29 -3.04 9.00 5.19
N ALA A 30 -4.22 8.52 4.77
CA ALA A 30 -5.46 8.73 5.50
C ALA A 30 -5.42 8.07 6.88
N GLU A 31 -4.96 6.82 6.96
CA GLU A 31 -4.81 6.08 8.21
C GLU A 31 -3.78 6.73 9.14
N LEU A 32 -2.62 7.14 8.62
CA LEU A 32 -1.61 7.83 9.42
C LEU A 32 -2.17 9.12 10.03
N THR A 33 -2.95 9.87 9.26
CA THR A 33 -3.65 11.07 9.75
C THR A 33 -4.70 10.71 10.80
N ALA A 34 -5.46 9.63 10.59
CA ALA A 34 -6.45 9.13 11.52
C ALA A 34 -5.81 8.71 12.86
N PHE A 35 -4.72 7.94 12.85
CA PHE A 35 -4.02 7.53 14.07
C PHE A 35 -3.39 8.71 14.81
N ARG A 36 -2.86 9.72 14.11
CA ARG A 36 -2.38 10.95 14.73
C ARG A 36 -3.51 11.69 15.45
N ARG A 37 -4.69 11.79 14.83
CA ARG A 37 -5.90 12.38 15.44
C ARG A 37 -6.39 11.55 16.62
N PHE A 38 -6.40 10.23 16.49
CA PHE A 38 -6.78 9.29 17.56
C PHE A 38 -5.88 9.48 18.78
N ARG A 39 -4.56 9.40 18.61
CA ARG A 39 -3.58 9.54 19.69
C ARG A 39 -3.70 10.91 20.36
N SER A 40 -3.87 11.99 19.58
CA SER A 40 -4.09 13.32 20.14
C SER A 40 -5.36 13.38 21.01
N ARG A 41 -6.48 12.80 20.56
CA ARG A 41 -7.72 12.72 21.35
C ARG A 41 -7.55 11.89 22.62
N VAL A 42 -6.95 10.71 22.52
CA VAL A 42 -6.70 9.84 23.68
C VAL A 42 -5.77 10.51 24.69
N SER A 43 -4.74 11.23 24.24
CA SER A 43 -3.80 11.92 25.14
C SER A 43 -4.44 13.01 26.01
N SER A 44 -5.65 13.45 25.65
CA SER A 44 -6.44 14.43 26.42
C SER A 44 -7.41 13.76 27.41
N VAL A 45 -7.48 12.42 27.45
CA VAL A 45 -8.36 11.67 28.34
C VAL A 45 -7.65 11.40 29.67
N GLU A 46 -8.31 11.73 30.77
CA GLU A 46 -7.80 11.39 32.11
C GLU A 46 -8.05 9.90 32.42
N PRO A 47 -7.01 9.09 32.72
CA PRO A 47 -7.19 7.71 33.15
C PRO A 47 -7.73 7.64 34.58
N ALA A 48 -8.40 6.55 34.93
CA ALA A 48 -8.91 6.35 36.27
C ALA A 48 -7.78 6.38 37.30
N SER A 49 -7.90 7.22 38.34
CA SER A 49 -6.87 7.32 39.37
C SER A 49 -6.70 5.96 40.09
N PRO A 50 -5.45 5.52 40.34
CA PRO A 50 -5.18 4.35 41.16
C PRO A 50 -5.55 4.67 42.62
N GLY A 51 -6.82 4.50 42.97
CA GLY A 51 -7.31 4.80 44.32
C GLY A 51 -8.82 4.89 44.51
N SER A 52 -9.62 5.08 43.46
CA SER A 52 -11.10 5.08 43.59
C SER A 52 -11.69 3.67 43.49
N GLY A 53 -11.24 2.79 44.38
CA GLY A 53 -12.06 1.69 44.87
C GLY A 53 -12.91 2.24 46.00
N GLY A 54 -14.10 2.74 45.69
CA GLY A 54 -15.04 3.21 46.70
C GLY A 54 -15.38 2.07 47.66
N VAL A 55 -14.76 2.09 48.84
CA VAL A 55 -15.24 1.35 50.00
C VAL A 55 -16.13 2.33 50.76
N ASP A 56 -17.38 2.44 50.34
CA ASP A 56 -18.42 2.98 51.21
C ASP A 56 -18.67 1.94 52.30
N ALA A 57 -17.99 2.13 53.44
CA ALA A 57 -18.35 1.45 54.66
C ALA A 57 -19.63 2.10 55.19
N THR A 58 -20.77 1.41 55.08
CA THR A 58 -21.84 1.33 56.11
C THR A 58 -23.01 0.45 55.66
N GLY A 59 -23.32 -0.58 56.45
CA GLY A 59 -24.66 -1.18 56.49
C GLY A 59 -24.79 -2.58 55.85
N GLY A 60 -24.95 -3.60 56.69
CA GLY A 60 -25.14 -4.98 56.25
C GLY A 60 -26.47 -5.25 55.53
N GLY A 61 -26.48 -6.33 54.74
CA GLY A 61 -27.66 -6.87 54.10
C GLY A 61 -27.28 -7.73 52.90
N ALA A 62 -27.45 -9.05 53.01
CA ALA A 62 -27.28 -9.98 51.90
C ALA A 62 -28.23 -9.58 50.75
N SER A 63 -27.70 -9.37 49.55
CA SER A 63 -28.52 -9.22 48.34
C SER A 63 -27.72 -9.60 47.09
N SER A 64 -28.16 -10.71 46.50
CA SER A 64 -28.25 -11.02 45.07
C SER A 64 -27.09 -10.57 44.17
N MET A 65 -26.19 -11.50 43.87
CA MET A 65 -25.31 -11.43 42.69
C MET A 65 -26.14 -11.62 41.40
N LEU A 66 -26.87 -10.58 40.99
CA LEU A 66 -27.15 -10.41 39.57
C LEU A 66 -25.95 -9.64 39.01
N ALA A 67 -25.20 -10.27 38.10
CA ALA A 67 -24.15 -9.60 37.33
C ALA A 67 -24.80 -8.54 36.42
N THR A 68 -25.10 -7.37 36.98
CA THR A 68 -25.39 -6.19 36.18
C THR A 68 -24.11 -5.85 35.44
N ALA A 69 -24.14 -5.92 34.10
CA ALA A 69 -23.02 -5.49 33.27
C ALA A 69 -22.63 -4.07 33.69
N THR A 70 -21.50 -3.95 34.38
CA THR A 70 -20.99 -2.67 34.85
C THR A 70 -20.67 -1.82 33.63
N LYS A 71 -21.36 -0.68 33.47
CA LYS A 71 -21.14 0.20 32.33
C LYS A 71 -19.67 0.67 32.31
N PRO A 72 -19.03 0.78 31.14
CA PRO A 72 -17.67 1.31 31.02
C PRO A 72 -17.61 2.73 31.58
N ASP A 73 -16.48 3.13 32.15
CA ASP A 73 -16.26 4.50 32.64
C ASP A 73 -16.19 5.52 31.51
N ALA A 74 -16.08 6.81 31.87
CA ALA A 74 -16.02 7.89 30.88
C ALA A 74 -14.76 7.83 30.00
N GLY A 75 -13.62 7.42 30.56
CA GLY A 75 -12.36 7.33 29.83
C GLY A 75 -12.41 6.26 28.75
N LEU A 76 -12.91 5.06 29.06
CA LEU A 76 -12.99 3.98 28.09
C LEU A 76 -14.02 4.28 27.00
N ARG A 77 -15.15 4.92 27.35
CA ARG A 77 -16.10 5.43 26.35
C ARG A 77 -15.45 6.45 25.42
N ALA A 78 -14.65 7.37 25.97
CA ALA A 78 -13.95 8.38 25.17
C ALA A 78 -12.94 7.74 24.20
N VAL A 79 -12.18 6.74 24.64
CA VAL A 79 -11.25 5.97 23.77
C VAL A 79 -12.02 5.28 22.63
N ARG A 80 -13.12 4.59 22.95
CA ARG A 80 -13.96 3.90 21.94
C ARG A 80 -14.56 4.89 20.93
N SER A 81 -15.05 6.04 21.39
CA SER A 81 -15.58 7.09 20.52
C SER A 81 -14.48 7.71 19.66
N ALA A 82 -13.34 8.03 20.25
CA ALA A 82 -12.20 8.59 19.52
C ALA A 82 -11.76 7.65 18.40
N TYR A 83 -11.66 6.35 18.67
CA TYR A 83 -11.26 5.36 17.67
C TYR A 83 -12.26 5.29 16.51
N ARG A 84 -13.56 5.19 16.82
CA ARG A 84 -14.62 5.17 15.79
C ARG A 84 -14.63 6.41 14.92
N GLU A 85 -14.51 7.59 15.52
CA GLU A 85 -14.57 8.88 14.82
C GLU A 85 -13.25 9.28 14.14
N THR A 86 -12.23 8.42 14.16
CA THR A 86 -10.95 8.71 13.52
C THR A 86 -10.47 7.54 12.69
N VAL A 87 -10.10 6.42 13.30
CA VAL A 87 -9.52 5.26 12.63
C VAL A 87 -10.58 4.53 11.79
N MET A 88 -11.80 4.35 12.32
CA MET A 88 -12.89 3.71 11.57
C MET A 88 -13.69 4.68 10.67
N ASP A 89 -13.33 5.97 10.65
CA ASP A 89 -14.01 7.01 9.85
C ASP A 89 -13.18 7.39 8.61
N VAL A 90 -12.23 6.54 8.21
CA VAL A 90 -11.44 6.75 6.98
C VAL A 90 -12.28 6.34 5.75
N PRO A 91 -12.17 7.05 4.60
CA PRO A 91 -13.07 6.84 3.46
C PRO A 91 -13.11 5.42 2.88
N HIS A 92 -12.00 4.67 2.99
CA HIS A 92 -11.91 3.28 2.53
C HIS A 92 -12.50 2.26 3.51
N PHE A 93 -12.88 2.68 4.72
CA PHE A 93 -13.43 1.81 5.76
C PHE A 93 -14.84 1.30 5.42
N GLU A 94 -15.69 2.11 4.74
CA GLU A 94 -17.05 1.70 4.37
C GLU A 94 -17.11 0.66 3.24
N ALA A 95 -16.01 0.41 2.52
CA ALA A 95 -16.01 -0.43 1.32
C ALA A 95 -15.55 -1.89 1.55
N GLU A 96 -14.76 -2.16 2.60
CA GLU A 96 -14.16 -3.49 2.79
C GLU A 96 -14.38 -4.12 4.17
N TYR A 97 -14.76 -3.36 5.20
CA TYR A 97 -14.76 -3.85 6.57
C TYR A 97 -16.13 -3.71 7.24
N ASP A 98 -16.92 -4.79 7.23
CA ASP A 98 -18.05 -4.98 8.17
C ASP A 98 -17.52 -5.33 9.59
N ASP A 99 -16.36 -4.78 9.96
CA ASP A 99 -15.64 -5.16 11.16
C ASP A 99 -16.15 -4.35 12.36
N THR A 100 -16.58 -5.10 13.35
CA THR A 100 -16.88 -4.57 14.68
C THR A 100 -15.66 -3.80 15.23
N LEU A 101 -15.90 -2.87 16.16
CA LEU A 101 -14.82 -2.17 16.87
C LEU A 101 -13.77 -3.15 17.42
N GLU A 102 -14.20 -4.30 17.93
CA GLU A 102 -13.29 -5.30 18.49
C GLU A 102 -12.36 -5.89 17.44
N ALA A 103 -12.90 -6.28 16.28
CA ALA A 103 -12.12 -6.85 15.18
C ALA A 103 -11.06 -5.85 14.69
N ASN A 104 -11.45 -4.61 14.42
CA ASN A 104 -10.53 -3.59 13.91
C ASN A 104 -9.45 -3.22 14.95
N VAL A 105 -9.83 -3.05 16.21
CA VAL A 105 -8.85 -2.80 17.28
C VAL A 105 -7.94 -4.01 17.49
N ALA A 106 -8.44 -5.24 17.32
CA ALA A 106 -7.62 -6.45 17.47
C ALA A 106 -6.55 -6.56 16.38
N VAL A 107 -6.85 -6.15 15.15
CA VAL A 107 -5.88 -6.08 14.05
C VAL A 107 -4.76 -5.11 14.39
N GLU A 108 -5.11 -3.90 14.81
CA GLU A 108 -4.13 -2.81 15.01
C GLU A 108 -3.36 -2.92 16.34
N PHE A 109 -4.08 -3.25 17.42
CA PHE A 109 -3.57 -3.15 18.80
C PHE A 109 -3.36 -4.52 19.46
N GLY A 110 -3.77 -5.60 18.80
CA GLY A 110 -3.74 -6.97 19.33
C GLY A 110 -5.00 -7.32 20.12
N ALA A 111 -5.38 -8.60 20.05
CA ALA A 111 -6.62 -9.12 20.63
C ALA A 111 -6.76 -8.84 22.13
N ASP A 112 -5.69 -8.94 22.91
CA ASP A 112 -5.72 -8.71 24.37
C ASP A 112 -6.09 -7.27 24.73
N LEU A 113 -5.57 -6.29 23.98
CA LEU A 113 -5.87 -4.88 24.20
C LEU A 113 -7.25 -4.53 23.64
N ALA A 114 -7.67 -5.15 22.53
CA ALA A 114 -9.02 -5.02 22.00
C ALA A 114 -10.09 -5.46 23.01
N ALA A 115 -9.92 -6.63 23.63
CA ALA A 115 -10.83 -7.12 24.67
C ALA A 115 -10.89 -6.15 25.87
N GLN A 116 -9.75 -5.63 26.31
CA GLN A 116 -9.72 -4.62 27.38
C GLN A 116 -10.42 -3.31 26.99
N ILE A 117 -10.30 -2.89 25.72
CA ILE A 117 -10.96 -1.69 25.21
C ILE A 117 -12.47 -1.92 25.10
N VAL A 118 -12.93 -3.06 24.59
CA VAL A 118 -14.33 -3.33 24.23
C VAL A 118 -15.16 -3.88 25.39
N ASP A 119 -14.62 -4.80 26.18
CA ASP A 119 -15.32 -5.46 27.29
C ASP A 119 -14.94 -4.89 28.65
N GLY A 120 -13.83 -4.16 28.73
CA GLY A 120 -13.39 -3.53 29.96
C GLY A 120 -14.40 -2.54 30.53
N THR A 121 -14.31 -2.32 31.84
CA THR A 121 -15.19 -1.40 32.56
C THR A 121 -14.50 -0.09 32.96
N ARG A 122 -13.16 -0.04 32.94
CA ARG A 122 -12.37 1.13 33.35
C ARG A 122 -11.15 1.33 32.46
N LEU A 123 -10.82 2.59 32.20
CA LEU A 123 -9.55 2.97 31.59
C LEU A 123 -8.47 3.06 32.68
N THR A 124 -7.83 1.94 32.98
CA THR A 124 -6.71 1.94 33.92
C THR A 124 -5.48 2.63 33.31
N PRO A 125 -4.54 3.12 34.13
CA PRO A 125 -3.29 3.69 33.60
C PRO A 125 -2.53 2.71 32.69
N GLN A 126 -2.57 1.40 32.99
CA GLN A 126 -1.91 0.39 32.13
C GLN A 126 -2.57 0.28 30.76
N VAL A 127 -3.92 0.25 30.70
CA VAL A 127 -4.66 0.23 29.42
C VAL A 127 -4.40 1.51 28.63
N TYR A 128 -4.40 2.66 29.31
CA TYR A 128 -4.14 3.95 28.69
C TYR A 128 -2.75 4.02 28.03
N GLU A 129 -1.69 3.66 28.75
CA GLU A 129 -0.33 3.61 28.19
C GLU A 129 -0.23 2.60 27.06
N ALA A 130 -0.90 1.45 27.17
CA ALA A 130 -0.93 0.44 26.11
C ALA A 130 -1.62 0.96 24.84
N VAL A 131 -2.72 1.72 24.95
CA VAL A 131 -3.39 2.37 23.82
C VAL A 131 -2.47 3.39 23.16
N LEU A 132 -1.79 4.23 23.94
CA LEU A 132 -0.85 5.22 23.39
C LEU A 132 0.29 4.54 22.65
N ALA A 133 0.95 3.56 23.27
CA ALA A 133 2.05 2.81 22.67
C ALA A 133 1.59 2.07 21.39
N ALA A 134 0.41 1.45 21.40
CA ALA A 134 -0.13 0.79 20.22
C ALA A 134 -0.43 1.77 19.08
N SER A 135 -0.95 2.95 19.41
CA SER A 135 -1.18 4.03 18.43
C SER A 135 0.12 4.57 17.84
N GLU A 136 1.22 4.58 18.61
CA GLU A 136 2.54 4.98 18.13
C GLU A 136 3.10 3.99 17.14
N ARG A 137 3.07 2.70 17.49
CA ARG A 137 3.50 1.63 16.59
C ARG A 137 2.73 1.65 15.27
N ALA A 138 1.40 1.80 15.34
CA ALA A 138 0.56 1.90 14.15
C ALA A 138 0.94 3.09 13.26
N GLN A 139 1.38 4.22 13.83
CA GLN A 139 1.92 5.37 13.08
C GLN A 139 3.29 5.05 12.48
N ASP A 140 4.21 4.51 13.27
CA ASP A 140 5.57 4.16 12.84
C ASP A 140 5.57 3.15 11.68
N GLU A 141 4.67 2.16 11.73
CA GLU A 141 4.46 1.17 10.67
C GLU A 141 4.06 1.85 9.35
N ARG A 142 3.09 2.77 9.40
CA ARG A 142 2.61 3.52 8.23
C ARG A 142 3.65 4.51 7.70
N GLU A 143 4.38 5.18 8.59
CA GLU A 143 5.50 6.06 8.23
C GLU A 143 6.66 5.28 7.59
N THR A 144 6.85 4.01 7.96
CA THR A 144 7.83 3.13 7.34
C THR A 144 7.35 2.61 5.98
N MET A 145 6.05 2.31 5.85
CA MET A 145 5.46 1.77 4.63
C MET A 145 5.36 2.82 3.50
N LEU A 146 5.01 4.07 3.81
CA LEU A 146 4.77 5.11 2.82
C LEU A 146 5.97 5.33 1.86
N PRO A 147 7.22 5.51 2.33
CA PRO A 147 8.38 5.62 1.44
C PRO A 147 8.66 4.36 0.61
N VAL A 148 8.18 3.18 1.03
CA VAL A 148 8.32 1.95 0.24
C VAL A 148 7.36 1.98 -0.95
N LEU A 149 6.12 2.40 -0.72
CA LEU A 149 5.08 2.56 -1.74
C LEU A 149 5.44 3.65 -2.75
N GLU A 150 5.90 4.81 -2.29
CA GLU A 150 6.34 5.91 -3.16
C GLU A 150 7.48 5.48 -4.10
N ARG A 151 8.48 4.77 -3.56
CA ARG A 151 9.58 4.23 -4.38
C ARG A 151 9.09 3.19 -5.39
N GLU A 152 8.04 2.44 -5.07
CA GLU A 152 7.42 1.51 -5.99
C GLU A 152 6.68 2.25 -7.12
N ARG A 153 5.85 3.24 -6.79
CA ARG A 153 5.19 4.13 -7.77
C ARG A 153 6.22 4.75 -8.72
N ASP A 154 7.28 5.35 -8.18
CA ASP A 154 8.32 6.00 -8.97
C ASP A 154 9.07 4.98 -9.85
N SER A 155 9.26 3.76 -9.35
CA SER A 155 9.83 2.66 -10.13
C SER A 155 8.93 2.28 -11.30
N LEU A 156 7.63 2.16 -11.10
CA LEU A 156 6.67 1.81 -12.16
C LEU A 156 6.57 2.92 -13.20
N ALA A 157 6.47 4.18 -12.77
CA ALA A 157 6.44 5.35 -13.65
C ALA A 157 7.70 5.43 -14.54
N THR A 158 8.88 5.18 -13.96
CA THR A 158 10.14 5.12 -14.71
C THR A 158 10.15 3.99 -15.74
N VAL A 159 9.61 2.81 -15.40
CA VAL A 159 9.51 1.70 -16.36
C VAL A 159 8.57 2.09 -17.50
N ARG A 160 7.38 2.64 -17.19
CA ARG A 160 6.40 3.07 -18.19
C ARG A 160 7.00 4.06 -19.18
N GLU A 161 7.62 5.13 -18.69
CA GLU A 161 8.24 6.18 -19.51
C GLU A 161 9.29 5.59 -20.48
N ARG A 162 10.08 4.62 -20.01
CA ARG A 162 11.09 3.95 -20.83
C ARG A 162 10.46 3.07 -21.91
N LEU A 163 9.41 2.34 -21.58
CA LEU A 163 8.69 1.53 -22.55
C LEU A 163 7.95 2.39 -23.58
N ASP A 164 7.38 3.53 -23.17
CA ASP A 164 6.78 4.50 -24.07
C ASP A 164 7.79 5.08 -25.08
N ASP A 165 9.01 5.39 -24.65
CA ASP A 165 10.08 5.79 -25.59
C ASP A 165 10.45 4.66 -26.55
N CYS A 166 10.69 3.45 -26.02
CA CYS A 166 11.07 2.29 -26.83
C CYS A 166 10.01 1.95 -27.87
N GLU A 167 8.72 1.90 -27.48
CA GLU A 167 7.64 1.53 -28.37
C GLU A 167 7.33 2.61 -29.41
N ARG A 168 7.32 3.90 -29.03
CA ARG A 168 7.19 5.00 -30.01
C ARG A 168 8.31 4.95 -31.04
N ARG A 169 9.56 4.78 -30.61
CA ARG A 169 10.72 4.62 -31.51
C ARG A 169 10.53 3.41 -32.42
N ALA A 170 10.12 2.26 -31.87
CA ALA A 170 9.93 1.04 -32.64
C ALA A 170 8.83 1.19 -33.71
N VAL A 171 7.69 1.79 -33.37
CA VAL A 171 6.60 2.03 -34.32
C VAL A 171 7.07 2.92 -35.48
N VAL A 172 7.70 4.06 -35.18
CA VAL A 172 8.19 5.00 -36.19
C VAL A 172 9.26 4.36 -37.08
N LEU A 173 10.21 3.64 -36.48
CA LEU A 173 11.26 2.92 -37.21
C LEU A 173 10.66 1.82 -38.12
N GLY A 174 9.70 1.07 -37.60
CA GLY A 174 8.97 0.06 -38.36
C GLY A 174 8.20 0.61 -39.55
N GLU A 175 7.53 1.76 -39.40
CA GLU A 175 6.89 2.44 -40.52
C GLU A 175 7.89 2.89 -41.59
N ASN A 176 9.03 3.44 -41.16
CA ASN A 176 10.09 3.85 -42.06
C ASN A 176 10.69 2.65 -42.83
N ALA A 177 10.84 1.50 -42.17
CA ALA A 177 11.30 0.28 -42.81
C ALA A 177 10.32 -0.17 -43.90
N ARG A 178 9.01 -0.12 -43.65
CA ARG A 178 7.96 -0.46 -44.63
C ARG A 178 7.93 0.45 -45.86
N ARG A 179 8.52 1.65 -45.79
CA ARG A 179 8.55 2.64 -46.88
C ARG A 179 9.82 2.60 -47.72
N THR A 180 10.75 1.67 -47.46
CA THR A 180 12.02 1.60 -48.17
C THR A 180 12.35 0.17 -48.60
N VAL A 181 13.07 0.03 -49.71
CA VAL A 181 13.71 -1.21 -50.17
C VAL A 181 15.25 -1.09 -50.19
N ASP A 182 15.77 0.08 -49.82
CA ASP A 182 17.22 0.33 -49.74
C ASP A 182 17.83 -0.43 -48.56
N SER A 183 18.77 -1.33 -48.84
CA SER A 183 19.39 -2.21 -47.85
C SER A 183 20.19 -1.46 -46.80
N THR A 184 20.87 -0.38 -47.17
CA THR A 184 21.66 0.44 -46.23
C THR A 184 20.75 1.13 -45.22
N ARG A 185 19.63 1.67 -45.69
CA ARG A 185 18.61 2.29 -44.85
C ARG A 185 17.91 1.26 -43.95
N LEU A 186 17.62 0.06 -44.45
CA LEU A 186 17.07 -1.02 -43.63
C LEU A 186 18.04 -1.46 -42.53
N SER A 187 19.34 -1.59 -42.84
CA SER A 187 20.38 -1.89 -41.84
C SER A 187 20.44 -0.83 -40.74
N ALA A 188 20.44 0.46 -41.10
CA ALA A 188 20.46 1.55 -40.13
C ALA A 188 19.18 1.61 -39.27
N ILE A 189 18.04 1.16 -39.79
CA ILE A 189 16.81 1.04 -39.02
C ILE A 189 16.89 -0.16 -38.06
N ASP A 190 17.41 -1.31 -38.49
CA ASP A 190 17.59 -2.48 -37.61
C ASP A 190 18.52 -2.16 -36.43
N GLU A 191 19.63 -1.46 -36.66
CA GLU A 191 20.54 -1.04 -35.58
C GLU A 191 19.82 -0.21 -34.51
N ARG A 192 19.00 0.76 -34.92
CA ARG A 192 18.22 1.59 -33.97
C ARG A 192 17.13 0.83 -33.25
N LEU A 193 16.57 -0.20 -33.88
CA LEU A 193 15.61 -1.11 -33.24
C LEU A 193 16.33 -2.06 -32.27
N ALA A 194 17.57 -2.47 -32.56
CA ALA A 194 18.41 -3.24 -31.65
C ALA A 194 18.74 -2.42 -30.39
N ASP A 195 19.00 -1.12 -30.53
CA ASP A 195 19.18 -0.22 -29.38
C ASP A 195 17.93 -0.15 -28.50
N ALA A 196 16.74 -0.07 -29.10
CA ALA A 196 15.46 -0.06 -28.37
C ALA A 196 15.20 -1.41 -27.67
N GLU A 197 15.58 -2.53 -28.30
CA GLU A 197 15.50 -3.86 -27.69
C GLU A 197 16.43 -3.96 -26.47
N ALA A 198 17.68 -3.52 -26.60
CA ALA A 198 18.65 -3.51 -25.51
C ALA A 198 18.20 -2.62 -24.34
N GLU A 199 17.53 -1.49 -24.62
CA GLU A 199 16.96 -0.63 -23.57
C GLU A 199 15.84 -1.34 -22.81
N CYS A 200 14.93 -2.03 -23.50
CA CYS A 200 13.88 -2.85 -22.87
C CYS A 200 14.48 -3.97 -22.00
N GLU A 201 15.51 -4.67 -22.48
CA GLU A 201 16.22 -5.71 -21.71
C GLU A 201 16.91 -5.13 -20.47
N ALA A 202 17.51 -3.95 -20.57
CA ALA A 202 18.11 -3.25 -19.44
C ALA A 202 17.06 -2.85 -18.38
N VAL A 203 15.88 -2.40 -18.83
CA VAL A 203 14.72 -2.12 -17.96
C VAL A 203 14.27 -3.39 -17.24
N ALA A 204 14.12 -4.51 -17.96
CA ALA A 204 13.77 -5.82 -17.38
C ALA A 204 14.77 -6.22 -16.28
N ALA A 205 16.06 -6.21 -16.61
CA ALA A 205 17.13 -6.61 -15.71
C ALA A 205 17.23 -5.72 -14.47
N ARG A 206 17.03 -4.41 -14.63
CA ARG A 206 16.97 -3.46 -13.49
C ARG A 206 15.80 -3.77 -12.59
N ARG A 207 14.62 -4.07 -13.15
CA ARG A 207 13.42 -4.40 -12.37
C ARG A 207 13.59 -5.73 -11.63
N GLN A 208 14.12 -6.76 -12.28
CA GLN A 208 14.41 -8.05 -11.65
C GLN A 208 15.38 -7.92 -10.48
N ARG A 209 16.49 -7.19 -10.64
CA ARG A 209 17.44 -6.93 -9.54
C ARG A 209 16.75 -6.29 -8.33
N ARG A 210 15.94 -5.25 -8.55
CA ARG A 210 15.19 -4.59 -7.46
C ARG A 210 14.26 -5.55 -6.71
N LEU A 211 13.56 -6.44 -7.43
CA LEU A 211 12.67 -7.42 -6.79
C LEU A 211 13.46 -8.45 -5.97
N HIS A 212 14.61 -8.91 -6.48
CA HIS A 212 15.50 -9.81 -5.75
C HIS A 212 16.11 -9.15 -4.50
N ASP A 213 16.62 -7.93 -4.62
CA ASP A 213 17.22 -7.19 -3.49
C ASP A 213 16.22 -6.99 -2.35
N ARG A 214 14.95 -6.70 -2.67
CA ARG A 214 13.87 -6.58 -1.68
C ARG A 214 13.51 -7.91 -1.02
N SER A 215 13.40 -8.98 -1.80
CA SER A 215 13.12 -10.32 -1.26
C SER A 215 14.22 -10.77 -0.29
N ALA A 216 15.49 -10.49 -0.60
CA ALA A 216 16.60 -10.78 0.28
C ALA A 216 16.57 -9.96 1.59
N ALA A 217 16.15 -8.69 1.52
CA ALA A 217 15.99 -7.84 2.69
C ALA A 217 14.86 -8.32 3.62
N ALA A 218 13.72 -8.73 3.07
CA ALA A 218 12.58 -9.24 3.85
C ALA A 218 12.94 -10.54 4.63
N LEU A 219 13.70 -11.44 4.00
CA LEU A 219 14.20 -12.66 4.67
C LEU A 219 15.16 -12.38 5.84
N SER A 220 15.74 -11.18 5.91
CA SER A 220 16.67 -10.79 6.96
C SER A 220 16.00 -10.22 8.21
N GLY A 221 14.67 -10.04 8.23
CA GLY A 221 13.95 -9.61 9.44
C GLY A 221 12.47 -9.30 9.24
N ILE A 222 11.60 -10.25 9.61
CA ILE A 222 10.22 -10.06 10.09
C ILE A 222 9.32 -9.20 9.17
N ASP A 223 8.91 -9.75 8.04
CA ASP A 223 7.52 -9.83 7.53
C ASP A 223 7.56 -10.76 6.30
N GLU A 224 6.73 -11.80 6.27
CA GLU A 224 6.84 -12.89 5.28
C GLU A 224 6.28 -12.53 3.90
N THR A 225 5.56 -11.40 3.79
CA THR A 225 4.89 -11.01 2.55
C THR A 225 5.76 -10.06 1.73
N SER A 226 6.24 -10.52 0.57
CA SER A 226 6.93 -9.61 -0.36
C SER A 226 6.00 -8.45 -0.76
N LEU A 227 6.51 -7.22 -0.88
CA LEU A 227 5.73 -6.05 -1.34
C LEU A 227 4.89 -6.34 -2.60
N THR A 228 5.43 -7.18 -3.48
CA THR A 228 4.79 -7.60 -4.71
C THR A 228 3.55 -8.47 -4.46
N GLN A 229 3.60 -9.36 -3.48
CA GLN A 229 2.46 -10.13 -3.04
C GLN A 229 1.45 -9.24 -2.31
N TYR A 230 1.92 -8.31 -1.46
CA TYR A 230 1.07 -7.35 -0.77
C TYR A 230 0.23 -6.52 -1.76
N LEU A 231 0.88 -5.95 -2.78
CA LEU A 231 0.19 -5.05 -3.73
C LEU A 231 -0.56 -5.78 -4.84
N TYR A 232 -0.04 -6.90 -5.35
CA TYR A 232 -0.49 -7.46 -6.62
C TYR A 232 -1.02 -8.90 -6.49
N ALA A 233 -1.43 -9.33 -5.29
CA ALA A 233 -2.03 -10.66 -5.09
C ALA A 233 -3.30 -10.86 -5.92
N ASP A 234 -4.14 -9.84 -6.01
CA ASP A 234 -5.42 -9.88 -6.73
C ASP A 234 -5.29 -9.49 -8.21
N GLU A 235 -4.09 -9.12 -8.65
CA GLU A 235 -3.81 -8.76 -10.03
C GLU A 235 -3.57 -10.00 -10.90
N ALA A 236 -3.83 -9.87 -12.20
CA ALA A 236 -3.67 -10.97 -13.16
C ALA A 236 -2.23 -11.49 -13.24
N VAL A 237 -1.24 -10.67 -12.87
CA VAL A 237 0.17 -11.06 -12.82
C VAL A 237 0.85 -10.47 -11.59
N THR A 238 1.67 -11.29 -10.94
CA THR A 238 2.47 -10.87 -9.78
C THR A 238 3.55 -9.85 -10.15
N CYS A 239 3.94 -9.73 -11.42
CA CYS A 239 4.95 -8.75 -11.86
C CYS A 239 4.47 -7.92 -13.06
N PRO A 240 3.55 -6.95 -12.85
CA PRO A 240 2.93 -6.18 -13.94
C PRO A 240 3.94 -5.51 -14.88
N ALA A 241 4.96 -4.86 -14.31
CA ALA A 241 6.01 -4.20 -15.07
C ALA A 241 6.81 -5.15 -15.98
N LEU A 242 7.13 -6.37 -15.53
CA LEU A 242 7.88 -7.31 -16.36
C LEU A 242 7.01 -7.86 -17.49
N ALA A 243 5.71 -8.02 -17.27
CA ALA A 243 4.78 -8.46 -18.31
C ALA A 243 4.67 -7.44 -19.46
N ASP A 244 4.62 -6.14 -19.15
CA ASP A 244 4.58 -5.10 -20.18
C ASP A 244 5.94 -4.89 -20.86
N VAL A 245 7.06 -5.09 -20.14
CA VAL A 245 8.39 -5.14 -20.78
C VAL A 245 8.46 -6.24 -21.85
N VAL A 246 7.90 -7.43 -21.58
CA VAL A 246 7.84 -8.52 -22.55
C VAL A 246 7.00 -8.12 -23.77
N ALA A 247 5.84 -7.51 -23.57
CA ALA A 247 4.99 -7.04 -24.67
C ALA A 247 5.71 -6.00 -25.54
N CYS A 248 6.43 -5.04 -24.92
CA CYS A 248 7.23 -4.06 -25.63
C CYS A 248 8.35 -4.73 -26.46
N LEU A 249 9.09 -5.67 -25.86
CA LEU A 249 10.12 -6.46 -26.56
C LEU A 249 9.56 -7.20 -27.78
N GLU A 250 8.38 -7.79 -27.67
CA GLU A 250 7.71 -8.45 -28.79
C GLU A 250 7.37 -7.46 -29.92
N THR A 251 6.92 -6.25 -29.58
CA THR A 251 6.70 -5.18 -30.55
C THR A 251 8.00 -4.79 -31.25
N VAL A 252 9.08 -4.53 -30.52
CA VAL A 252 10.40 -4.16 -31.11
C VAL A 252 10.90 -5.27 -32.04
N ARG A 253 10.92 -6.53 -31.55
CA ARG A 253 11.37 -7.70 -32.34
C ARG A 253 10.52 -7.94 -33.58
N ARG A 254 9.22 -7.65 -33.53
CA ARG A 254 8.33 -7.70 -34.70
C ARG A 254 8.74 -6.70 -35.77
N GLN A 255 9.11 -5.47 -35.40
CA GLN A 255 9.60 -4.48 -36.36
C GLN A 255 10.96 -4.88 -36.94
N ARG A 256 11.88 -5.39 -36.11
CA ARG A 256 13.21 -5.87 -36.57
C ARG A 256 13.12 -6.96 -37.63
N ARG A 257 12.22 -7.93 -37.45
CA ARG A 257 11.97 -9.00 -38.44
C ARG A 257 11.58 -8.48 -39.82
N TYR A 258 11.08 -7.25 -39.93
CA TYR A 258 10.80 -6.64 -41.24
C TYR A 258 12.06 -6.10 -41.92
N CYS A 259 13.02 -5.58 -41.16
CA CYS A 259 14.27 -5.04 -41.69
C CYS A 259 15.24 -6.12 -42.19
N LEU A 260 15.12 -7.34 -41.66
CA LEU A 260 16.00 -8.48 -41.94
C LEU A 260 15.52 -9.38 -43.10
N LYS A 261 14.41 -9.00 -43.75
CA LYS A 261 13.87 -9.69 -44.95
C LYS A 261 14.32 -8.97 -46.20
#